data_AF-A0A6P8QRV2-F1
#
_entry.id   AF-A0A6P8QRV2-F1
#
_cell.length_a   1.000
_cell.length_b   1.000
_cell.length_c   1.000
_cell.angle_alpha   90.00
_cell.angle_beta   90.00
_cell.angle_gamma   90.00
#
_symmetry.space_group_name_H-M   'P 1'
#
loop_
_entity.id
_entity.type
_entity.pdbx_description
1 polymer ?
#
loop_
_entity_poly.entity_id
_entity_poly.type
_entity_poly.pdbx_seq_one_letter_code
_entity_poly.pdbx_strand_id
1 'polypeptide(L)'
;MESLGRPLRVGFIGAGKMACAILEGMVLSDQIQATNVLVSAPSDKNLLKFKGCGCMVTHSNEAVVEDCKVVFLATKPHVLPGVLKDISDAVTKEHIIISVAAGITLETLEKVYMFAEALAEGAVKMGMPSDLANKIAAHTLLGAAKMILETGEHPAKLRNDVCTPGGTTIYACHELEKGALRATVMNAVEAGTKRAQDMGKS
;
A
#
# COMPACT_ATOMS: atom_id res chain seq x y z
N MET A 1 -36.35 13.23 -10.80
CA MET A 1 -35.97 11.88 -11.30
C MET A 1 -34.45 11.82 -11.24
N GLU A 2 -33.92 11.49 -10.06
CA GLU A 2 -32.48 11.32 -9.86
C GLU A 2 -32.00 10.17 -10.74
N SER A 3 -31.00 10.42 -11.58
CA SER A 3 -30.29 9.35 -12.26
C SER A 3 -29.68 8.47 -11.19
N LEU A 4 -30.22 7.26 -10.98
CA LEU A 4 -29.54 6.21 -10.21
C LEU A 4 -28.18 5.97 -10.89
N GLY A 5 -27.15 6.66 -10.41
CA GLY A 5 -25.79 6.44 -10.85
C GLY A 5 -25.46 4.98 -10.62
N ARG A 6 -24.95 4.28 -11.65
CA ARG A 6 -24.40 2.93 -11.48
C ARG A 6 -23.50 2.93 -10.24
N PRO A 7 -23.57 1.89 -9.37
CA PRO A 7 -22.70 1.81 -8.21
C PRO A 7 -21.24 1.97 -8.65
N LEU A 8 -20.47 2.75 -7.89
CA LEU A 8 -19.05 2.96 -8.12
C LEU A 8 -18.34 1.60 -8.06
N ARG A 9 -17.96 1.06 -9.22
CA ARG A 9 -17.18 -0.16 -9.31
C ARG A 9 -15.70 0.15 -9.28
N VAL A 10 -14.97 -0.69 -8.55
CA VAL A 10 -13.52 -0.63 -8.42
C VAL A 10 -12.90 -1.73 -9.27
N GLY A 11 -11.96 -1.34 -10.12
CA GLY A 11 -11.23 -2.21 -11.01
C GLY A 11 -9.83 -2.51 -10.48
N PHE A 12 -9.36 -3.74 -10.64
CA PHE A 12 -7.96 -4.10 -10.42
C PHE A 12 -7.40 -4.72 -11.70
N ILE A 13 -6.40 -4.05 -12.29
CA ILE A 13 -5.62 -4.63 -13.38
C ILE A 13 -4.39 -5.31 -12.76
N GLY A 14 -4.45 -6.64 -12.65
CA GLY A 14 -3.46 -7.47 -11.97
C GLY A 14 -4.02 -8.16 -10.72
N ALA A 15 -4.13 -9.48 -10.78
CA ALA A 15 -4.57 -10.33 -9.66
C ALA A 15 -3.37 -10.88 -8.85
N GLY A 16 -2.57 -9.98 -8.28
CA GLY A 16 -1.42 -10.31 -7.43
C GLY A 16 -1.76 -10.36 -5.93
N LYS A 17 -0.77 -10.69 -5.10
CA LYS A 17 -0.91 -10.63 -3.63
C LYS A 17 -1.34 -9.23 -3.15
N MET A 18 -0.84 -8.18 -3.79
CA MET A 18 -1.15 -6.80 -3.41
C MET A 18 -2.60 -6.42 -3.71
N ALA A 19 -3.09 -6.73 -4.92
CA ALA A 19 -4.50 -6.55 -5.25
C ALA A 19 -5.40 -7.30 -4.24
N CYS A 20 -4.97 -8.49 -3.82
CA CYS A 20 -5.71 -9.27 -2.84
C CYS A 20 -5.74 -8.61 -1.45
N ALA A 21 -4.59 -8.13 -0.96
CA ALA A 21 -4.51 -7.49 0.36
C ALA A 21 -5.29 -6.17 0.42
N ILE A 22 -5.21 -5.35 -0.65
CA ILE A 22 -5.97 -4.10 -0.75
C ILE A 22 -7.47 -4.41 -0.77
N LEU A 23 -7.89 -5.35 -1.62
CA LEU A 23 -9.28 -5.77 -1.71
C LEU A 23 -9.80 -6.33 -0.38
N GLU A 24 -9.07 -7.25 0.24
CA GLU A 24 -9.42 -7.83 1.55
C GLU A 24 -9.58 -6.71 2.60
N GLY A 25 -8.67 -5.73 2.63
CA GLY A 25 -8.77 -4.57 3.51
C GLY A 25 -10.00 -3.68 3.24
N MET A 26 -10.32 -3.42 1.97
CA MET A 26 -11.50 -2.62 1.58
C MET A 26 -12.81 -3.32 1.91
N VAL A 27 -12.87 -4.65 1.76
CA VAL A 27 -14.05 -5.46 2.09
C VAL A 27 -14.21 -5.57 3.61
N LEU A 28 -13.13 -5.82 4.36
CA LEU A 28 -13.17 -5.93 5.83
C LEU A 28 -13.52 -4.62 6.53
N SER A 29 -13.29 -3.48 5.87
CA SER A 29 -13.63 -2.14 6.40
C SER A 29 -15.00 -1.62 5.92
N ASP A 30 -15.84 -2.51 5.34
CA ASP A 30 -17.16 -2.21 4.79
C ASP A 30 -17.18 -1.06 3.77
N GLN A 31 -16.04 -0.76 3.14
CA GLN A 31 -15.92 0.30 2.13
C GLN A 31 -16.44 -0.14 0.76
N ILE A 32 -16.36 -1.45 0.46
CA ILE A 32 -16.84 -2.00 -0.81
C ILE A 32 -17.29 -3.45 -0.65
N GLN A 33 -18.33 -3.83 -1.40
CA GLN A 33 -18.71 -5.22 -1.56
C GLN A 33 -17.87 -5.88 -2.64
N ALA A 34 -17.42 -7.12 -2.41
CA ALA A 34 -16.61 -7.87 -3.38
C ALA A 34 -17.29 -7.96 -4.76
N THR A 35 -18.62 -8.03 -4.81
CA THR A 35 -19.43 -8.06 -6.03
C THR A 35 -19.35 -6.79 -6.87
N ASN A 36 -18.93 -5.67 -6.29
CA ASN A 36 -18.70 -4.39 -6.98
C ASN A 36 -17.23 -4.23 -7.42
N VAL A 37 -16.44 -5.30 -7.38
CA VAL A 37 -15.03 -5.31 -7.77
C VAL A 37 -14.84 -6.19 -9.00
N LEU A 38 -14.14 -5.66 -10.00
CA LEU A 38 -13.74 -6.38 -11.21
C LEU A 38 -12.21 -6.49 -11.29
N VAL A 39 -11.71 -7.70 -11.48
CA VAL A 39 -10.26 -7.98 -11.47
C VAL A 39 -9.82 -8.62 -12.78
N SER A 40 -8.79 -8.07 -13.44
CA SER A 40 -8.16 -8.71 -14.60
C SER A 40 -6.83 -9.39 -14.27
N ALA A 41 -6.59 -10.52 -14.93
CA ALA A 41 -5.26 -11.17 -14.99
C ALA A 41 -5.15 -12.12 -16.18
N PRO A 42 -3.93 -12.42 -16.66
CA PRO A 42 -3.72 -13.27 -17.83
C PRO A 42 -3.99 -14.77 -17.59
N SER A 43 -4.12 -15.22 -16.32
CA SER A 43 -4.29 -16.63 -15.99
C SER A 43 -5.37 -16.85 -14.94
N ASP A 44 -6.21 -17.87 -15.15
CA ASP A 44 -7.24 -18.30 -14.20
C ASP A 44 -6.68 -18.62 -12.81
N LYS A 45 -5.44 -19.14 -12.74
CA LYS A 45 -4.79 -19.46 -11.46
C LYS A 45 -4.73 -18.24 -10.53
N ASN A 46 -4.55 -17.06 -11.09
CA ASN A 46 -4.50 -15.81 -10.35
C ASN A 46 -5.90 -15.30 -9.99
N LEU A 47 -6.90 -15.59 -10.83
CA LEU A 47 -8.29 -15.14 -10.67
C LEU A 47 -9.08 -16.00 -9.68
N LEU A 48 -8.73 -17.28 -9.51
CA LEU A 48 -9.44 -18.22 -8.63
C LEU A 48 -9.64 -17.67 -7.21
N LYS A 49 -8.62 -17.01 -6.63
CA LYS A 49 -8.73 -16.42 -5.29
C LYS A 49 -9.79 -15.32 -5.23
N PHE A 50 -9.77 -14.41 -6.20
CA PHE A 50 -10.72 -13.29 -6.29
C PHE A 50 -12.15 -13.76 -6.57
N LYS A 51 -12.30 -14.79 -7.43
CA LYS A 51 -13.59 -15.43 -7.68
C LYS A 51 -14.14 -16.09 -6.41
N GLY A 52 -13.27 -16.73 -5.62
CA GLY A 52 -13.63 -17.30 -4.31
C GLY A 52 -14.05 -16.25 -3.27
N CYS A 53 -13.54 -15.02 -3.38
CA CYS A 53 -13.96 -13.88 -2.56
C CYS A 53 -15.25 -13.21 -3.04
N GLY A 54 -15.86 -13.66 -4.14
CA GLY A 54 -17.08 -13.09 -4.70
C GLY A 54 -16.87 -11.92 -5.67
N CYS A 55 -15.62 -11.68 -6.11
CA CYS A 55 -15.33 -10.66 -7.11
C CYS A 55 -15.67 -11.11 -8.53
N MET A 56 -15.99 -10.13 -9.37
CA MET A 56 -16.03 -10.32 -10.81
C MET A 56 -14.59 -10.44 -11.34
N VAL A 57 -14.37 -11.29 -12.33
CA VAL A 57 -13.05 -11.56 -12.90
C VAL A 57 -13.10 -11.53 -14.42
N THR A 58 -12.02 -11.09 -15.05
CA THR A 58 -11.89 -11.01 -16.52
C THR A 58 -10.43 -11.26 -16.95
N HIS A 59 -10.22 -11.51 -18.23
CA HIS A 59 -8.89 -11.53 -18.85
C HIS A 59 -8.57 -10.26 -19.63
N SER A 60 -9.54 -9.35 -19.82
CA SER A 60 -9.37 -8.09 -20.55
C SER A 60 -9.12 -6.93 -19.58
N ASN A 61 -8.06 -6.16 -19.85
CA ASN A 61 -7.74 -4.95 -19.10
C ASN A 61 -8.68 -3.81 -19.47
N GLU A 62 -9.08 -3.76 -20.74
CA GLU A 62 -10.01 -2.79 -21.32
C GLU A 62 -11.39 -2.90 -20.63
N ALA A 63 -11.90 -4.12 -20.48
CA ALA A 63 -13.15 -4.37 -19.78
C ALA A 63 -13.14 -3.85 -18.32
N VAL A 64 -11.97 -3.85 -17.65
CA VAL A 64 -11.84 -3.28 -16.31
C VAL A 64 -12.04 -1.77 -16.34
N VAL A 65 -11.42 -1.09 -17.32
CA VAL A 65 -11.52 0.36 -17.46
C VAL A 65 -12.94 0.76 -17.88
N GLU A 66 -13.55 0.06 -18.83
CA GLU A 66 -14.91 0.37 -19.30
C GLU A 66 -15.99 0.27 -18.20
N ASP A 67 -15.85 -0.70 -17.29
CA ASP A 67 -16.86 -0.97 -16.26
C ASP A 67 -16.56 -0.34 -14.89
N CYS A 68 -15.35 0.21 -14.68
CA CYS A 68 -14.90 0.71 -13.38
C CYS A 68 -14.43 2.16 -13.42
N LYS A 69 -14.91 2.98 -12.48
CA LYS A 69 -14.50 4.39 -12.36
C LYS A 69 -13.17 4.57 -11.63
N VAL A 70 -12.88 3.71 -10.64
CA VAL A 70 -11.62 3.73 -9.89
C VAL A 70 -10.85 2.47 -10.28
N VAL A 71 -9.64 2.61 -10.83
CA VAL A 71 -8.87 1.48 -11.36
C VAL A 71 -7.48 1.42 -10.73
N PHE A 72 -7.19 0.31 -10.07
CA PHE A 72 -5.88 0.00 -9.50
C PHE A 72 -5.00 -0.73 -10.52
N LEU A 73 -3.81 -0.21 -10.83
CA LEU A 73 -2.80 -0.89 -11.65
C LEU A 73 -1.88 -1.71 -10.73
N ALA A 74 -2.25 -2.98 -10.49
CA ALA A 74 -1.59 -3.90 -9.56
C ALA A 74 -0.77 -5.00 -10.26
N THR A 75 -0.16 -4.65 -11.40
CA THR A 75 0.76 -5.53 -12.14
C THR A 75 2.22 -5.34 -11.69
N LYS A 76 3.09 -6.24 -12.12
CA LYS A 76 4.54 -6.07 -11.93
C LYS A 76 5.05 -4.87 -12.77
N PRO A 77 6.12 -4.17 -12.35
CA PRO A 77 6.62 -2.98 -13.04
C PRO A 77 6.93 -3.18 -14.52
N HIS A 78 7.57 -4.30 -14.89
CA HIS A 78 7.90 -4.62 -16.28
C HIS A 78 6.66 -4.92 -17.15
N VAL A 79 5.51 -5.24 -16.54
CA VAL A 79 4.25 -5.49 -17.26
C VAL A 79 3.45 -4.20 -17.49
N LEU A 80 3.71 -3.17 -16.68
CA LEU A 80 2.95 -1.93 -16.68
C LEU A 80 2.95 -1.20 -18.05
N PRO A 81 4.08 -1.09 -18.79
CA PRO A 81 4.06 -0.46 -20.11
C PRO A 81 3.10 -1.13 -21.10
N GLY A 82 2.99 -2.46 -21.07
CA GLY A 82 2.04 -3.21 -21.88
C GLY A 82 0.60 -2.89 -21.47
N VAL A 83 0.31 -2.94 -20.17
CA VAL A 83 -1.02 -2.59 -19.63
C VAL A 83 -1.45 -1.18 -20.01
N LEU A 84 -0.55 -0.19 -19.90
CA LEU A 84 -0.85 1.19 -20.24
C LEU A 84 -1.16 1.37 -21.73
N LYS A 85 -0.50 0.59 -22.59
CA LYS A 85 -0.78 0.54 -24.02
C LYS A 85 -2.13 -0.11 -24.32
N ASP A 86 -2.46 -1.19 -23.61
CA ASP A 86 -3.73 -1.90 -23.79
C ASP A 86 -4.93 -0.99 -23.44
N ILE A 87 -4.81 -0.21 -22.37
CA ILE A 87 -5.93 0.60 -21.86
C ILE A 87 -5.96 2.05 -22.38
N SER A 88 -4.96 2.49 -23.17
CA SER A 88 -4.80 3.91 -23.51
C SER A 88 -6.03 4.53 -24.16
N ASP A 89 -6.75 3.75 -24.97
CA ASP A 89 -7.89 4.21 -25.76
C ASP A 89 -9.21 4.19 -24.96
N ALA A 90 -9.27 3.39 -23.88
CA ALA A 90 -10.44 3.25 -23.03
C ALA A 90 -10.44 4.26 -21.86
N VAL A 91 -9.28 4.76 -21.45
CA VAL A 91 -9.16 5.70 -20.33
C VAL A 91 -9.67 7.09 -20.70
N THR A 92 -10.63 7.59 -19.94
CA THR A 92 -11.21 8.93 -20.05
C THR A 92 -10.96 9.77 -18.79
N LYS A 93 -11.32 11.06 -18.82
CA LYS A 93 -11.23 11.98 -17.67
C LYS A 93 -12.10 11.59 -16.48
N GLU A 94 -13.05 10.67 -16.65
CA GLU A 94 -13.91 10.19 -15.56
C GLU A 94 -13.25 9.12 -14.68
N HIS A 95 -12.12 8.57 -15.13
CA HIS A 95 -11.41 7.50 -14.42
C HIS A 95 -10.43 8.05 -13.39
N ILE A 96 -10.39 7.42 -12.22
CA ILE A 96 -9.38 7.61 -11.19
C ILE A 96 -8.41 6.43 -11.27
N ILE A 97 -7.23 6.66 -11.81
CA ILE A 97 -6.20 5.62 -11.96
C ILE A 97 -5.24 5.66 -10.77
N ILE A 98 -5.09 4.53 -10.08
CA ILE A 98 -4.24 4.37 -8.90
C ILE A 98 -3.18 3.31 -9.21
N SER A 99 -1.92 3.72 -9.38
CA SER A 99 -0.84 2.75 -9.65
C SER A 99 -0.31 2.12 -8.37
N VAL A 100 -0.23 0.78 -8.35
CA VAL A 100 0.30 -0.04 -7.26
C VAL A 100 1.59 -0.78 -7.69
N ALA A 101 1.96 -0.66 -8.97
CA ALA A 101 3.17 -1.25 -9.54
C ALA A 101 4.43 -0.83 -8.76
N ALA A 102 5.31 -1.79 -8.48
CA ALA A 102 6.43 -1.60 -7.57
C ALA A 102 7.45 -0.54 -8.07
N GLY A 103 7.46 0.58 -7.36
CA GLY A 103 8.65 1.38 -7.02
C GLY A 103 8.65 1.79 -5.54
N ILE A 104 7.55 1.54 -4.82
CA ILE A 104 7.38 1.89 -3.40
C ILE A 104 6.58 0.81 -2.60
N THR A 105 5.90 -0.19 -3.17
CA THR A 105 4.80 -0.86 -2.42
C THR A 105 5.14 -2.14 -1.62
N LEU A 106 5.97 -3.07 -2.13
CA LEU A 106 6.34 -4.29 -1.37
C LEU A 106 7.56 -4.08 -0.48
N GLU A 107 8.58 -3.42 -1.00
CA GLU A 107 9.79 -3.10 -0.25
C GLU A 107 9.49 -2.14 0.91
N THR A 108 8.56 -1.19 0.75
CA THR A 108 8.14 -0.33 1.86
C THR A 108 7.36 -1.11 2.91
N LEU A 109 6.52 -2.08 2.52
CA LEU A 109 5.86 -2.95 3.50
C LEU A 109 6.87 -3.82 4.26
N GLU A 110 7.85 -4.41 3.58
CA GLU A 110 8.95 -5.15 4.23
C GLU A 110 9.74 -4.25 5.19
N LYS A 111 10.08 -3.02 4.78
CA LYS A 111 10.74 -2.03 5.64
C LYS A 111 9.90 -1.68 6.88
N VAL A 112 8.58 -1.56 6.72
CA VAL A 112 7.66 -1.30 7.84
C VAL A 112 7.61 -2.50 8.79
N TYR A 113 7.60 -3.74 8.28
CA TYR A 113 7.68 -4.93 9.12
C TYR A 113 9.01 -5.04 9.86
N MET A 114 10.14 -4.78 9.18
CA MET A 114 11.46 -4.73 9.83
C MET A 114 11.51 -3.67 10.93
N PHE A 115 10.91 -2.50 10.71
CA PHE A 115 10.85 -1.47 11.72
C PHE A 115 9.95 -1.86 12.91
N ALA A 116 8.81 -2.50 12.65
CA ALA A 116 7.92 -3.03 13.69
C ALA A 116 8.60 -4.10 14.54
N GLU A 117 9.33 -5.02 13.90
CA GLU A 117 10.13 -6.06 14.56
C GLU A 117 11.21 -5.44 15.43
N ALA A 118 12.00 -4.50 14.90
CA ALA A 118 13.05 -3.82 15.66
C ALA A 118 12.48 -3.05 16.88
N LEU A 119 11.31 -2.43 16.75
CA LEU A 119 10.61 -1.80 17.87
C LEU A 119 10.19 -2.83 18.93
N ALA A 120 9.63 -3.96 18.52
CA ALA A 120 9.21 -5.02 19.43
C ALA A 120 10.41 -5.65 20.14
N GLU A 121 11.49 -5.97 19.43
CA GLU A 121 12.74 -6.50 20.01
C GLU A 121 13.37 -5.50 20.99
N GLY A 122 13.36 -4.21 20.67
CA GLY A 122 13.77 -3.15 21.58
C GLY A 122 12.98 -3.16 22.89
N ALA A 123 11.65 -3.32 22.82
CA ALA A 123 10.80 -3.41 24.00
C ALA A 123 11.02 -4.71 24.80
N VAL A 124 11.20 -5.84 24.11
CA VAL A 124 11.54 -7.13 24.74
C VAL A 124 12.87 -7.06 25.48
N LYS A 125 13.88 -6.42 24.87
CA LYS A 125 15.18 -6.16 25.51
C LYS A 125 15.05 -5.36 26.81
N MET A 126 14.03 -4.52 26.92
CA MET A 126 13.71 -3.75 28.14
C MET A 126 12.79 -4.50 29.11
N GLY A 127 12.52 -5.79 28.87
CA GLY A 127 11.77 -6.68 29.77
C GLY A 127 10.30 -6.89 29.41
N MET A 128 9.83 -6.38 28.27
CA MET A 128 8.44 -6.57 27.85
C MET A 128 8.19 -8.00 27.34
N PRO A 129 7.03 -8.62 27.63
CA PRO A 129 6.64 -9.88 26.99
C PRO A 129 6.53 -9.72 25.46
N SER A 130 7.07 -10.68 24.70
CA SER A 130 7.12 -10.62 23.23
C SER A 130 5.77 -10.38 22.57
N ASP A 131 4.72 -11.10 22.99
CA ASP A 131 3.38 -10.94 22.41
C ASP A 131 2.80 -9.54 22.62
N LEU A 132 3.10 -8.93 23.77
CA LEU A 132 2.66 -7.57 24.09
C LEU A 132 3.48 -6.54 23.30
N ALA A 133 4.80 -6.74 23.21
CA ALA A 133 5.70 -5.87 22.46
C ALA A 133 5.32 -5.77 20.98
N ASN A 134 5.03 -6.91 20.34
CA ASN A 134 4.58 -6.95 18.95
C ASN A 134 3.26 -6.20 18.74
N LYS A 135 2.28 -6.39 19.63
CA LYS A 135 0.99 -5.68 19.55
C LYS A 135 1.15 -4.17 19.74
N ILE A 136 1.97 -3.75 20.69
CA ILE A 136 2.25 -2.32 20.95
C ILE A 136 2.97 -1.69 19.77
N ALA A 137 3.98 -2.36 19.19
CA ALA A 137 4.69 -1.87 18.02
C ALA A 137 3.72 -1.63 16.84
N ALA A 138 2.84 -2.61 16.54
CA ALA A 138 1.84 -2.48 15.48
C ALA A 138 0.87 -1.31 15.71
N HIS A 139 0.33 -1.16 16.93
CA HIS A 139 -0.58 -0.06 17.26
C HIS A 139 0.11 1.31 17.24
N THR A 140 1.38 1.36 17.64
CA THR A 140 2.18 2.60 17.58
C THR A 140 2.33 3.07 16.15
N LEU A 141 2.66 2.15 15.23
CA LEU A 141 2.77 2.47 13.80
C LEU A 141 1.42 2.87 13.19
N LEU A 142 0.35 2.16 13.54
CA LEU A 142 -1.00 2.50 13.09
C LEU A 142 -1.41 3.90 13.56
N GLY A 143 -1.18 4.22 14.83
CA GLY A 143 -1.50 5.52 15.41
C GLY A 143 -0.72 6.65 14.74
N ALA A 144 0.59 6.47 14.54
CA ALA A 144 1.42 7.44 13.84
C ALA A 144 0.97 7.66 12.39
N ALA A 145 0.64 6.59 11.66
CA ALA A 145 0.12 6.69 10.30
C ALA A 145 -1.23 7.41 10.24
N LYS A 146 -2.16 7.09 11.14
CA LYS A 146 -3.45 7.78 11.25
C LYS A 146 -3.29 9.27 11.53
N MET A 147 -2.42 9.63 12.48
CA MET A 147 -2.17 11.04 12.79
C MET A 147 -1.70 11.84 11.57
N ILE A 148 -0.80 11.28 10.76
CA ILE A 148 -0.34 11.93 9.53
C ILE A 148 -1.50 12.13 8.54
N LEU A 149 -2.31 11.09 8.34
CA LEU A 149 -3.41 11.10 7.36
C LEU A 149 -4.58 11.99 7.78
N GLU A 150 -4.95 11.97 9.06
CA GLU A 150 -6.13 12.67 9.59
C GLU A 150 -5.84 14.15 9.83
N THR A 151 -4.64 14.50 10.31
CA THR A 151 -4.31 15.90 10.62
C THR A 151 -3.79 16.66 9.40
N GLY A 152 -3.22 15.96 8.41
CA GLY A 152 -2.54 16.57 7.26
C GLY A 152 -1.28 17.37 7.64
N GLU A 153 -0.83 17.28 8.89
CA GLU A 153 0.33 18.02 9.38
C GLU A 153 1.65 17.40 8.88
N HIS A 154 2.66 18.26 8.76
CA HIS A 154 3.98 17.80 8.36
C HIS A 154 4.58 16.86 9.43
N PRO A 155 5.17 15.70 9.08
CA PRO A 155 5.67 14.72 10.06
C PRO A 155 6.69 15.28 11.07
N ALA A 156 7.50 16.26 10.65
CA ALA A 156 8.43 16.92 11.56
C ALA A 156 7.72 17.71 12.68
N LYS A 157 6.53 18.26 12.42
CA LYS A 157 5.71 18.94 13.42
C LYS A 157 5.13 17.93 14.40
N LEU A 158 4.45 16.89 13.91
CA LEU A 158 3.89 15.81 14.75
C LEU A 158 4.95 15.17 15.66
N ARG A 159 6.18 14.99 15.16
CA ARG A 159 7.32 14.55 15.99
C ARG A 159 7.68 15.56 17.07
N ASN A 160 7.72 16.85 16.75
CA ASN A 160 8.03 17.88 17.74
C ASN A 160 6.95 17.95 18.83
N ASP A 161 5.68 17.72 18.48
CA ASP A 161 4.55 17.74 19.43
C ASP A 161 4.62 16.62 20.48
N VAL A 162 5.32 15.51 20.18
CA VAL A 162 5.56 14.40 21.14
C VAL A 162 6.94 14.45 21.80
N CYS A 163 7.80 15.38 21.39
CA CYS A 163 9.16 15.56 21.93
C CYS A 163 9.18 16.68 22.98
N THR A 164 9.01 16.32 24.24
CA THR A 164 9.16 17.29 25.34
C THR A 164 10.65 17.55 25.64
N PRO A 165 11.05 18.79 25.98
CA PRO A 165 12.42 19.09 26.40
C PRO A 165 12.89 18.19 27.55
N GLY A 166 14.01 17.49 27.36
CA GLY A 166 14.57 16.55 28.35
C GLY A 166 13.78 15.25 28.56
N GLY A 167 12.71 15.00 27.78
CA GLY A 167 11.90 13.79 27.88
C GLY A 167 12.51 12.56 27.21
N THR A 168 12.00 11.37 27.49
CA THR A 168 12.50 10.10 26.93
C THR A 168 12.51 10.07 25.39
N THR A 169 11.50 10.68 24.77
CA THR A 169 11.37 10.74 23.30
C THR A 169 12.56 11.44 22.64
N ILE A 170 13.07 12.54 23.21
CA ILE A 170 14.16 13.28 22.57
C ILE A 170 15.49 12.51 22.64
N TYR A 171 15.74 11.76 23.72
CA TYR A 171 16.89 10.86 23.83
C TYR A 171 16.78 9.69 22.84
N ALA A 172 15.60 9.10 22.69
CA ALA A 172 15.37 8.05 21.70
C ALA A 172 15.56 8.57 20.26
N CYS A 173 15.01 9.76 19.93
CA CYS A 173 15.23 10.40 18.63
C CYS A 173 16.72 10.66 18.38
N HIS A 174 17.48 11.07 19.40
CA HIS A 174 18.92 11.30 19.27
C HIS A 174 19.69 10.02 18.90
N GLU A 175 19.36 8.87 19.51
CA GLU A 175 19.96 7.58 19.14
C GLU A 175 19.60 7.15 17.71
N LEU A 176 18.36 7.40 17.27
CA LEU A 176 17.95 7.14 15.88
C LEU A 176 18.73 8.00 14.86
N GLU A 177 19.01 9.26 15.20
CA GLU A 177 19.81 10.15 14.35
C GLU A 177 21.30 9.73 14.34
N LYS A 178 21.86 9.28 15.47
CA LYS A 178 23.21 8.66 15.51
C LYS A 178 23.30 7.44 14.60
N GLY A 179 22.23 6.64 14.54
CA GLY A 179 22.10 5.50 13.62
C GLY A 179 21.83 5.89 12.16
N ALA A 180 21.81 7.18 11.83
CA ALA A 180 21.56 7.71 10.49
C ALA A 180 20.23 7.23 9.88
N LEU A 181 19.18 7.06 10.71
CA LEU A 181 17.90 6.48 10.29
C LEU A 181 17.36 7.10 8.99
N ARG A 182 17.35 8.44 8.91
CA ARG A 182 16.84 9.17 7.73
C ARG A 182 17.60 8.80 6.46
N ALA A 183 18.93 8.85 6.53
CA ALA A 183 19.79 8.54 5.40
C ALA A 183 19.59 7.08 4.95
N THR A 184 19.55 6.15 5.91
CA THR A 184 19.34 4.72 5.63
C THR A 184 17.99 4.49 4.93
N VAL A 185 16.91 5.09 5.40
CA VAL A 185 15.58 4.95 4.79
C VAL A 185 15.54 5.57 3.39
N MET A 186 16.09 6.77 3.21
CA MET A 186 16.17 7.44 1.91
C MET A 186 16.97 6.62 0.90
N ASN A 187 18.16 6.14 1.31
CA ASN A 187 19.02 5.30 0.48
C ASN A 187 18.35 3.98 0.12
N ALA A 188 17.58 3.39 1.04
CA ALA A 188 16.86 2.15 0.75
C ALA A 188 15.74 2.38 -0.28
N VAL A 189 14.99 3.49 -0.21
CA VAL A 189 13.99 3.85 -1.25
C VAL A 189 14.68 4.09 -2.60
N GLU A 190 15.81 4.79 -2.60
CA GLU A 190 16.58 5.06 -3.82
C GLU A 190 17.11 3.75 -4.45
N ALA A 191 17.72 2.87 -3.64
CA ALA A 191 18.27 1.60 -4.09
C ALA A 191 17.18 0.69 -4.70
N GLY A 192 16.04 0.58 -4.02
CA GLY A 192 14.86 -0.13 -4.50
C GLY A 192 14.34 0.40 -5.84
N THR A 193 14.21 1.72 -5.94
CA THR A 193 13.75 2.41 -7.16
C THR A 193 14.71 2.19 -8.33
N LYS A 194 16.02 2.37 -8.10
CA LYS A 194 17.05 2.14 -9.12
C LYS A 194 17.03 0.69 -9.61
N ARG A 195 16.94 -0.27 -8.69
CA ARG A 195 16.87 -1.68 -9.05
C ARG A 195 15.63 -2.00 -9.88
N ALA A 196 14.47 -1.44 -9.52
CA ALA A 196 13.24 -1.61 -10.30
C ALA A 196 13.36 -1.04 -11.72
N GLN A 197 14.01 0.11 -11.88
CA GLN A 197 14.26 0.72 -13.18
C GLN A 197 15.23 -0.11 -14.03
N ASP A 198 16.29 -0.66 -13.44
CA ASP A 198 17.26 -1.50 -14.14
C ASP A 198 16.63 -2.80 -14.64
N MET A 199 15.74 -3.40 -13.85
CA MET A 199 14.98 -4.59 -14.24
C MET A 199 13.96 -4.33 -15.35
N GLY A 200 13.53 -3.07 -15.56
CA GLY A 200 12.61 -2.68 -16.62
C GLY A 200 13.29 -2.36 -17.96
N LYS A 201 14.62 -2.33 -18.01
CA LYS A 201 15.43 -2.08 -19.22
C LYS A 201 15.92 -3.37 -19.91
N SER A 202 15.54 -4.55 -19.37
CA SER A 202 15.81 -5.89 -19.92
C SER A 202 14.55 -6.49 -20.50
#